data_AF-A0A0A8UPS3-F1
#
_entry.id   AF-A0A0A8UPS3-F1
#
_cell.length_a   1.000
_cell.length_b   1.000
_cell.length_c   1.000
_cell.angle_alpha   90.00
_cell.angle_beta   90.00
_cell.angle_gamma   90.00
#
_symmetry.space_group_name_H-M   'P 1'
#
loop_
_entity.id
_entity.type
_entity.pdbx_description
1 polymer ?
#
loop_
_entity_poly.entity_id
_entity_poly.type
_entity_poly.pdbx_seq_one_letter_code
_entity_poly.pdbx_strand_id
1 'polypeptide(L)'
;MKVKVKYLPSAWCFQSTKYTPSQVDERIKLALLRYVIEDQKICPQNYSEDIPTFFIVSNLVKLGSKWSFDFSERGDDLIKNAIIDPRNPMGKTVVTVYEGVTSVLYDHESEDIAKIVIG
;
A
#
# COMPACT_ATOMS: atom_id res chain seq x y z
N MET A 1 -9.95 -7.27 -13.00
CA MET A 1 -9.56 -6.67 -11.72
C MET A 1 -9.79 -5.15 -11.71
N LYS A 2 -10.37 -4.60 -10.65
CA LYS A 2 -10.61 -3.14 -10.49
C LYS A 2 -10.02 -2.69 -9.16
N VAL A 3 -9.47 -1.49 -9.10
CA VAL A 3 -8.98 -0.89 -7.84
C VAL A 3 -9.76 0.38 -7.52
N LYS A 4 -9.96 0.64 -6.23
CA LYS A 4 -10.53 1.90 -5.72
C LYS A 4 -9.58 2.47 -4.67
N VAL A 5 -9.38 3.78 -4.73
CA VAL A 5 -8.40 4.47 -3.88
C VAL A 5 -9.11 5.57 -3.09
N LYS A 6 -8.83 5.62 -1.78
CA LYS A 6 -9.17 6.72 -0.89
C LYS A 6 -7.89 7.39 -0.44
N TYR A 7 -7.80 8.71 -0.58
CA TYR A 7 -6.63 9.46 -0.13
C TYR A 7 -6.87 10.04 1.26
N LEU A 8 -5.91 9.88 2.15
CA LEU A 8 -5.86 10.65 3.39
C LEU A 8 -5.39 12.08 3.10
N PRO A 9 -5.69 13.05 3.98
CA PRO A 9 -5.25 14.43 3.81
C PRO A 9 -3.74 14.58 3.53
N SER A 10 -2.91 13.71 4.13
CA SER A 10 -1.45 13.73 3.93
C SER A 10 -1.00 13.39 2.50
N ALA A 11 -1.79 12.64 1.73
CA ALA A 11 -1.53 12.42 0.31
C ALA A 11 -2.21 13.46 -0.60
N TRP A 12 -3.32 14.05 -0.15
CA TRP A 12 -4.10 15.01 -0.94
C TRP A 12 -3.36 16.32 -1.20
N CYS A 13 -2.46 16.71 -0.29
CA CYS A 13 -1.65 17.92 -0.43
C CYS A 13 -0.50 17.79 -1.45
N PHE A 14 -0.31 16.61 -2.07
CA PHE A 14 0.74 16.43 -3.06
C PHE A 14 0.48 17.26 -4.31
N GLN A 15 1.42 18.16 -4.62
CA GLN A 15 1.38 18.98 -5.83
C GLN A 15 2.51 18.60 -6.78
N SER A 16 2.13 18.04 -7.92
CA SER A 16 3.06 17.76 -9.01
C SER A 16 3.17 18.97 -9.94
N THR A 17 4.40 19.34 -10.30
CA THR A 17 4.66 20.39 -11.30
C THR A 17 4.41 19.94 -12.75
N LYS A 18 4.21 18.63 -12.98
CA LYS A 18 4.11 18.02 -14.32
C LYS A 18 2.78 17.34 -14.61
N TYR A 19 1.96 17.14 -13.58
CA TYR A 19 0.76 16.31 -13.67
C TYR A 19 -0.36 16.99 -12.89
N THR A 20 -1.56 17.02 -13.47
CA THR A 20 -2.76 17.50 -12.78
C THR A 20 -3.16 16.53 -11.66
N PRO A 21 -3.98 16.93 -10.68
CA PRO A 21 -4.46 16.04 -9.62
C PRO A 21 -5.12 14.76 -10.16
N SER A 22 -5.92 14.86 -11.23
CA SER A 22 -6.54 13.70 -11.88
C SER A 22 -5.49 12.75 -12.49
N GLN A 23 -4.45 13.29 -13.12
CA GLN A 23 -3.34 12.51 -13.66
C GLN A 23 -2.49 11.84 -12.58
N VAL A 24 -2.32 12.50 -11.43
CA VAL A 24 -1.69 11.90 -10.25
C VAL A 24 -2.53 10.71 -9.77
N ASP A 25 -3.82 10.90 -9.57
CA ASP A 25 -4.73 9.83 -9.14
C ASP A 25 -4.71 8.62 -10.07
N GLU A 26 -4.81 8.86 -11.38
CA GLU A 26 -4.72 7.79 -12.39
C GLU A 26 -3.41 7.00 -12.29
N ARG A 27 -2.27 7.68 -12.10
CA ARG A 27 -0.96 7.02 -11.97
C ARG A 27 -0.86 6.16 -10.72
N ILE A 28 -1.38 6.63 -9.60
CA ILE A 28 -1.42 5.87 -8.35
C ILE A 28 -2.32 4.64 -8.52
N LYS A 29 -3.51 4.80 -9.12
CA LYS A 29 -4.40 3.67 -9.44
C LYS A 29 -3.74 2.62 -10.32
N LEU A 30 -3.04 3.04 -11.38
CA LEU A 30 -2.32 2.12 -12.26
C LEU A 30 -1.22 1.37 -11.50
N ALA A 31 -0.44 2.05 -10.67
CA ALA A 31 0.60 1.40 -9.88
C ALA A 31 0.05 0.38 -8.86
N LEU A 32 -1.07 0.71 -8.21
CA LEU A 32 -1.75 -0.20 -7.28
C LEU A 32 -2.41 -1.38 -8.02
N LEU A 33 -2.98 -1.16 -9.19
CA LEU A 33 -3.48 -2.24 -10.04
C LEU A 33 -2.35 -3.18 -10.45
N ARG A 34 -1.18 -2.64 -10.80
CA ARG A 34 0.00 -3.44 -11.11
C ARG A 34 0.44 -4.28 -9.91
N TYR A 35 0.45 -3.70 -8.72
CA TYR A 35 0.73 -4.43 -7.47
C TYR A 35 -0.24 -5.60 -7.28
N VAL A 36 -1.56 -5.38 -7.39
CA VAL A 36 -2.57 -6.45 -7.27
C VAL A 36 -2.36 -7.55 -8.32
N ILE A 37 -2.07 -7.19 -9.57
CA ILE A 37 -1.83 -8.17 -10.64
C ILE A 37 -0.63 -9.07 -10.32
N GLU A 38 0.44 -8.53 -9.72
CA GLU A 38 1.59 -9.33 -9.34
C GLU A 38 1.33 -10.14 -8.07
N ASP A 39 0.68 -9.58 -7.05
CA ASP A 39 0.36 -10.30 -5.82
C ASP A 39 -0.66 -11.43 -6.07
N GLN A 40 -1.65 -11.23 -6.96
CA GLN A 40 -2.63 -12.25 -7.34
C GLN A 40 -1.99 -13.49 -7.97
N LYS A 41 -0.82 -13.37 -8.63
CA LYS A 41 -0.11 -14.54 -9.15
C LYS A 41 0.45 -15.43 -8.04
N ILE A 42 0.69 -14.84 -6.86
CA ILE A 42 1.24 -15.50 -5.69
C ILE A 42 0.11 -15.95 -4.76
N CYS A 43 -0.86 -15.07 -4.52
CA CYS A 43 -1.98 -15.22 -3.58
C CYS A 43 -3.32 -14.95 -4.28
N PRO A 44 -3.76 -15.80 -5.23
CA PRO A 44 -4.98 -15.56 -6.00
C PRO A 44 -6.25 -15.47 -5.12
N GLN A 45 -6.26 -16.15 -3.98
CA GLN A 45 -7.37 -16.15 -3.02
C GLN A 45 -7.64 -14.78 -2.38
N ASN A 46 -6.66 -13.87 -2.38
CA ASN A 46 -6.82 -12.54 -1.80
C ASN A 46 -7.58 -11.58 -2.73
N TYR A 47 -7.74 -11.94 -4.01
CA TYR A 47 -8.27 -11.03 -5.03
C TYR A 47 -9.35 -11.68 -5.90
N SER A 48 -10.57 -11.18 -5.73
CA SER A 48 -11.71 -11.53 -6.59
C SER A 48 -11.73 -10.67 -7.85
N GLU A 49 -12.05 -11.25 -9.01
CA GLU A 49 -12.15 -10.50 -10.26
C GLU A 49 -13.35 -9.52 -10.30
N ASP A 50 -14.41 -9.84 -9.56
CA ASP A 50 -15.68 -9.12 -9.54
C ASP A 50 -15.72 -7.99 -8.51
N ILE A 51 -14.93 -8.12 -7.44
CA ILE A 51 -14.92 -7.19 -6.32
C ILE A 51 -13.70 -6.27 -6.45
N PRO A 52 -13.87 -4.94 -6.43
CA PRO A 52 -12.74 -4.04 -6.46
C PRO A 52 -11.87 -4.17 -5.21
N THR A 53 -10.55 -4.19 -5.36
CA THR A 53 -9.61 -4.03 -4.25
C THR A 53 -9.60 -2.57 -3.80
N PHE A 54 -9.78 -2.34 -2.49
CA PHE A 54 -9.83 -1.01 -1.92
C PHE A 54 -8.51 -0.67 -1.23
N PHE A 55 -7.95 0.48 -1.58
CA PHE A 55 -6.71 1.01 -1.01
C PHE A 55 -6.96 2.33 -0.29
N ILE A 56 -6.23 2.53 0.80
CA ILE A 56 -6.05 3.83 1.44
C ILE A 56 -4.64 4.29 1.12
N VAL A 57 -4.48 5.52 0.62
CA VAL A 57 -3.19 6.12 0.26
C VAL A 57 -2.88 7.32 1.14
N SER A 58 -1.65 7.40 1.62
CA SER A 58 -1.12 8.47 2.46
C SER A 58 0.30 8.85 2.04
N ASN A 59 0.80 9.98 2.56
CA ASN A 59 2.20 10.39 2.49
C ASN A 59 2.80 10.36 1.06
N LEU A 60 2.03 10.80 0.07
CA LEU A 60 2.50 10.89 -1.31
C LEU A 60 3.52 12.03 -1.44
N VAL A 61 4.76 11.69 -1.80
CA VAL A 61 5.89 12.60 -1.91
C VAL A 61 6.68 12.35 -3.20
N LYS A 62 7.42 13.37 -3.64
CA LYS A 62 8.30 13.28 -4.81
C LYS A 62 9.74 12.96 -4.35
N LEU A 63 10.31 11.91 -4.91
CA LEU A 63 11.71 11.50 -4.70
C LEU A 63 12.45 11.57 -6.04
N GLY A 64 13.04 12.74 -6.33
CA GLY A 64 13.70 12.99 -7.62
C GLY A 64 12.70 12.91 -8.79
N SER A 65 12.88 11.93 -9.67
CA SER A 65 11.97 11.65 -10.79
C SER A 65 10.82 10.69 -10.43
N LYS A 66 10.90 10.02 -9.28
CA LYS A 66 9.94 9.01 -8.82
C LYS A 66 8.97 9.59 -7.80
N TRP A 67 7.89 8.88 -7.56
CA TRP A 67 6.97 9.15 -6.45
C TRP A 67 7.02 8.04 -5.44
N SER A 68 6.94 8.40 -4.16
CA SER A 68 6.80 7.49 -3.04
C SER A 68 5.47 7.78 -2.36
N PHE A 69 4.74 6.74 -1.98
CA PHE A 69 3.52 6.89 -1.19
C PHE A 69 3.31 5.66 -0.32
N ASP A 70 2.65 5.87 0.80
CA ASP A 70 2.22 4.79 1.67
C ASP A 70 0.81 4.34 1.27
N PHE A 71 0.55 3.05 1.41
CA PHE A 71 -0.77 2.48 1.17
C PHE A 71 -1.06 1.30 2.09
N SER A 72 -2.34 1.05 2.33
CA SER A 72 -2.84 -0.18 2.93
C SER A 72 -4.04 -0.71 2.16
N GLU A 73 -4.20 -2.03 2.18
CA GLU A 73 -5.36 -2.73 1.63
C GLU A 73 -6.46 -2.75 2.68
N ARG A 74 -7.73 -2.60 2.27
CA ARG A 74 -8.84 -2.65 3.24
C ARG A 74 -8.92 -4.05 3.85
N GLY A 75 -8.75 -4.13 5.17
CA GLY A 75 -8.71 -5.39 5.91
C GLY A 75 -7.29 -5.90 6.17
N ASP A 76 -6.28 -5.15 5.73
CA ASP A 76 -4.88 -5.36 6.07
C ASP A 76 -4.41 -4.24 7.01
N ASP A 77 -3.81 -4.62 8.13
CA ASP A 77 -3.22 -3.70 9.10
C ASP A 77 -1.79 -3.30 8.72
N LEU A 78 -1.24 -3.89 7.65
CA LEU A 78 0.11 -3.59 7.17
C LEU A 78 0.12 -2.35 6.28
N ILE A 79 0.93 -1.38 6.69
CA ILE A 79 1.27 -0.22 5.86
C ILE A 79 2.45 -0.61 4.97
N LYS A 80 2.27 -0.39 3.66
CA LYS A 80 3.28 -0.64 2.64
C LYS A 80 3.68 0.69 2.02
N ASN A 81 4.94 0.82 1.60
CA ASN A 81 5.43 1.93 0.81
C ASN A 81 5.65 1.50 -0.64
N ALA A 82 5.12 2.26 -1.58
CA ALA A 82 5.34 2.07 -3.01
C ALA A 82 6.19 3.20 -3.58
N ILE A 83 7.22 2.83 -4.35
CA ILE A 83 7.99 3.76 -5.19
C ILE A 83 7.69 3.47 -6.67
N ILE A 84 7.24 4.49 -7.39
CA ILE A 84 6.81 4.39 -8.79
C ILE A 84 7.53 5.39 -9.69
N ASP A 85 7.65 5.05 -10.98
CA ASP A 85 7.91 6.04 -12.02
C ASP A 85 6.57 6.58 -12.55
N PRO A 86 6.24 7.87 -12.32
CA PRO A 86 4.98 8.45 -12.81
C PRO A 86 4.86 8.51 -14.34
N ARG A 87 5.96 8.30 -15.07
CA ARG A 87 5.95 8.16 -16.54
C ARG A 87 5.58 6.75 -16.99
N ASN A 88 5.80 5.76 -16.14
CA ASN A 88 5.46 4.37 -16.40
C ASN A 88 4.90 3.70 -15.13
N PRO A 89 3.69 4.07 -14.69
CA PRO A 89 3.10 3.59 -13.43
C PRO A 89 2.79 2.08 -13.44
N MET A 90 2.62 1.48 -14.62
CA MET A 90 2.44 0.03 -14.80
C MET A 90 3.78 -0.74 -14.88
N GLY A 91 4.91 -0.04 -14.79
CA GLY A 91 6.24 -0.63 -14.76
C GLY A 91 6.52 -1.39 -13.46
N LYS A 92 7.81 -1.58 -13.14
CA LYS A 92 8.19 -2.20 -11.87
C LYS A 92 7.90 -1.24 -10.71
N THR A 93 6.85 -1.53 -9.95
CA THR A 93 6.61 -0.93 -8.63
C THR A 93 7.54 -1.58 -7.62
N VAL A 94 8.28 -0.77 -6.86
CA VAL A 94 9.05 -1.27 -5.71
C VAL A 94 8.18 -1.10 -4.48
N VAL A 95 7.87 -2.20 -3.79
CA VAL A 95 7.06 -2.19 -2.58
C VAL A 95 7.90 -2.65 -1.41
N THR A 96 7.85 -1.89 -0.31
CA THR A 96 8.46 -2.26 0.97
C THR A 96 7.35 -2.32 2.02
N VAL A 97 7.35 -3.32 2.89
CA VAL A 97 6.37 -3.44 3.97
C VAL A 97 6.97 -2.82 5.23
N TYR A 98 6.21 -1.95 5.89
CA TYR A 98 6.54 -1.55 7.26
C TYR A 98 5.84 -2.55 8.18
N GLU A 99 6.60 -3.47 8.78
CA GLU A 99 6.13 -4.19 9.95
C GLU A 99 6.13 -3.20 11.12
N GLY A 100 4.99 -2.55 11.32
CA GLY A 100 4.72 -1.94 12.60
C GLY A 100 4.67 -3.07 13.61
N VAL A 101 5.62 -3.13 14.55
CA VAL A 101 5.39 -3.84 15.80
C VAL A 101 4.21 -3.12 16.43
N THR A 102 3.00 -3.62 16.21
CA THR A 102 1.84 -3.24 16.98
C THR A 102 2.18 -3.69 18.39
N SER A 103 2.81 -2.78 19.14
CA SER A 103 3.00 -2.95 20.57
C SER A 103 1.59 -3.12 21.10
N VAL A 104 1.28 -4.35 21.49
CA VAL A 104 0.06 -4.70 22.19
C VAL A 104 0.03 -3.79 23.41
N LEU A 105 -0.71 -2.69 23.33
CA LEU A 105 -1.07 -1.93 24.51
C LEU A 105 -2.08 -2.82 25.24
N TYR A 106 -1.54 -3.47 26.26
CA TYR A 106 -2.21 -4.24 27.30
C TYR A 106 -3.60 -3.69 27.63
N ASP A 107 -4.59 -4.57 27.57
CA ASP A 107 -5.63 -4.67 28.59
C ASP A 107 -6.29 -6.05 28.47
N HIS A 108 -5.60 -7.08 28.96
CA HIS A 108 -6.15 -7.93 30.00
C HIS A 108 -5.08 -8.89 30.50
N GLU A 109 -4.94 -8.90 31.82
CA GLU A 109 -4.29 -9.92 32.63
C GLU A 109 -4.46 -11.33 32.04
N SER A 110 -3.35 -12.01 31.76
CA SER A 110 -3.22 -13.44 31.96
C SER A 110 -1.75 -13.78 31.97
N GLU A 111 -1.32 -14.27 33.12
CA GLU A 111 -0.07 -14.95 33.35
C GLU A 111 0.14 -16.10 32.33
N ASP A 112 1.41 -16.46 32.21
CA ASP A 112 1.91 -17.81 31.91
C ASP A 112 2.52 -18.17 30.53
N ILE A 113 3.86 -18.27 30.61
CA ILE A 113 4.76 -19.32 30.11
C ILE A 113 5.23 -19.22 28.65
N ALA A 114 6.40 -18.60 28.49
CA ALA A 114 7.31 -18.87 27.37
C ALA A 114 8.01 -20.23 27.58
N LYS A 115 7.75 -21.19 26.69
CA LYS A 115 8.66 -22.30 26.41
C LYS A 115 9.41 -22.01 25.12
N ILE A 116 10.71 -21.75 25.24
CA ILE A 116 11.66 -21.75 24.12
C ILE A 116 12.07 -23.21 23.87
N VAL A 117 11.88 -23.69 22.65
CA VAL A 117 12.55 -24.90 22.13
C VAL A 117 13.45 -24.44 21.00
N ILE A 118 14.77 -24.57 21.20
CA ILE A 118 15.76 -24.48 20.13
C ILE A 118 16.14 -25.92 19.78
N GLY A 119 16.04 -26.27 18.50
CA GLY A 119 16.56 -27.49 17.89
C GLY A 119 17.43 -27.13 16.71
#